data_AF-A0A7X7GYP5-F1
#
_entry.id   AF-A0A7X7GYP5-F1
#
_cell.length_a   1.000
_cell.length_b   1.000
_cell.length_c   1.000
_cell.angle_alpha   90.00
_cell.angle_beta   90.00
_cell.angle_gamma   90.00
#
_symmetry.space_group_name_H-M   'P 1'
#
loop_
_entity.id
_entity.type
_entity.pdbx_description
1 polymer ?
#
loop_
_entity_poly.entity_id
_entity_poly.type
_entity_poly.pdbx_seq_one_letter_code
_entity_poly.pdbx_strand_id
1 'polypeptide(L)' 'MPKGLIVKALSGFYYVEEEESKDIYECRGRGVFRNINITPLVGDRVTFTVTGPYQGYITEISERKNMLVRP' A
#
# COMPACT_ATOMS: atom_id res chain seq x y z
N MET A 1 5.24 -11.54 5.86
CA MET A 1 5.29 -10.32 5.03
C MET A 1 4.75 -9.18 5.90
N PRO A 2 5.45 -8.04 5.97
CA PRO A 2 5.03 -6.92 6.79
C PRO A 2 3.67 -6.38 6.33
N LYS A 3 2.95 -5.82 7.31
CA LYS A 3 1.65 -5.18 7.12
C LYS A 3 1.78 -3.71 7.42
N GLY A 4 0.94 -2.90 6.78
CA GLY A 4 0.98 -1.48 6.98
C GLY A 4 -0.24 -0.76 6.43
N LEU A 5 -0.23 0.55 6.64
CA LEU A 5 -1.28 1.46 6.17
C LEU A 5 -0.72 2.38 5.09
N ILE A 6 -1.42 2.50 3.96
CA ILE A 6 -1.08 3.52 2.97
C ILE A 6 -1.41 4.89 3.57
N VAL A 7 -0.39 5.69 3.88
CA VAL A 7 -0.54 7.05 4.44
C VAL A 7 -0.45 8.13 3.37
N LYS A 8 0.14 7.83 2.22
CA LYS A 8 0.24 8.75 1.08
C LYS A 8 0.28 7.99 -0.23
N ALA A 9 -0.40 8.52 -1.24
CA ALA A 9 -0.35 8.02 -2.61
C ALA A 9 0.04 9.18 -3.54
N LEU A 10 1.13 9.03 -4.30
CA LEU A 10 1.65 10.09 -5.17
C LEU A 10 2.29 9.48 -6.42
N SER A 11 1.82 9.87 -7.61
CA SER A 11 2.45 9.53 -8.89
C SER A 11 2.72 8.02 -9.09
N GLY A 12 1.84 7.16 -8.61
CA GLY A 12 1.97 5.69 -8.69
C GLY A 12 2.83 5.05 -7.60
N PHE A 13 3.33 5.85 -6.65
CA PHE A 13 3.96 5.39 -5.41
C PHE A 13 2.97 5.44 -4.26
N TYR A 14 3.12 4.50 -3.34
CA TYR A 14 2.31 4.34 -2.14
C TYR A 14 3.26 4.27 -0.95
N TYR A 15 3.13 5.22 -0.04
CA TYR A 15 3.92 5.25 1.19
C TYR A 15 3.16 4.48 2.26
N VAL A 16 3.76 3.39 2.71
CA VAL A 16 3.16 2.46 3.67
C VAL A 16 3.85 2.65 5.00
N GLU A 17 3.10 3.08 6.02
CA GLU A 17 3.57 3.03 7.41
C GLU A 17 3.42 1.58 7.90
N GLU A 18 4.54 0.96 8.26
CA GLU A 18 4.56 -0.40 8.79
C GLU A 18 4.00 -0.42 10.22
N GLU A 19 3.20 -1.45 10.56
CA GLU A 19 2.40 -1.46 11.78
C GLU A 19 3.24 -1.49 13.07
N GLU A 20 4.35 -2.23 13.09
CA GLU A 20 5.17 -2.46 14.29
C GLU A 20 6.28 -1.40 14.46
N SER A 21 7.10 -1.22 13.43
CA SER A 21 8.26 -0.33 13.40
C SER A 21 7.90 1.15 13.24
N LYS A 22 6.70 1.45 12.70
CA LYS A 22 6.29 2.80 12.29
C LYS A 22 7.16 3.44 11.22
N ASP A 23 8.02 2.65 10.58
CA ASP A 23 8.82 3.09 9.46
C ASP A 23 7.95 3.27 8.21
N ILE A 24 8.31 4.27 7.40
CA ILE A 24 7.62 4.54 6.13
C ILE A 24 8.39 3.90 4.98
N TYR A 25 7.71 3.02 4.25
CA TYR A 25 8.23 2.35 3.08
C TYR A 25 7.63 2.94 1.81
N GLU A 26 8.47 3.32 0.87
CA GLU A 26 8.04 3.69 -0.48
C GLU A 26 7.75 2.42 -1.29
N CYS A 27 6.47 2.16 -1.55
CA CYS A 27 6.02 0.97 -2.24
C CYS A 27 5.45 1.29 -3.63
N ARG A 28 5.59 0.35 -4.55
CA ARG A 28 4.85 0.35 -5.83
C ARG A 28 3.78 -0.73 -5.84
N GLY A 29 2.68 -0.48 -6.54
CA GLY A 29 1.71 -1.53 -6.82
C GLY A 29 2.32 -2.58 -7.73
N ARG A 30 2.34 -3.86 -7.31
CA ARG A 30 2.69 -4.95 -8.22
C ARG A 30 1.65 -5.01 -9.36
N GLY A 31 2.04 -5.45 -10.55
CA GLY A 31 1.15 -5.53 -11.73
C GLY A 31 -0.15 -6.33 -11.51
N VAL A 32 -0.24 -7.10 -10.43
CA VAL A 32 -1.44 -7.80 -9.96
C VAL A 32 -2.64 -6.86 -9.81
N PHE A 33 -2.44 -5.63 -9.34
CA PHE A 33 -3.54 -4.67 -9.13
C PHE A 33 -4.23 -4.21 -10.42
N ARG A 34 -3.50 -4.16 -11.54
CA ARG A 34 -4.08 -3.83 -12.85
C ARG A 34 -5.03 -4.91 -13.34
N ASN A 35 -4.74 -6.18 -13.04
CA ASN A 35 -5.55 -7.30 -13.49
C ASN A 35 -6.84 -7.45 -12.68
N ILE A 36 -6.82 -7.07 -11.40
CA ILE A 36 -7.98 -7.15 -10.49
C ILE A 36 -8.80 -5.86 -10.44
N ASN A 37 -8.45 -4.83 -11.24
CA ASN A 37 -9.10 -3.52 -11.28
C ASN A 37 -9.23 -2.82 -9.90
N ILE A 38 -8.37 -3.15 -8.95
CA ILE A 38 -8.33 -2.48 -7.64
C ILE A 38 -7.23 -1.44 -7.68
N THR A 39 -7.61 -0.17 -7.49
CA THR A 39 -6.65 0.92 -7.29
C THR A 39 -6.36 1.04 -5.80
N PRO A 40 -5.10 0.92 -5.34
CA PRO A 40 -4.76 1.19 -3.95
C PRO A 40 -5.04 2.65 -3.58
N LEU A 41 -5.60 2.87 -2.39
CA LEU A 41 -6.03 4.17 -1.88
C LEU A 41 -5.35 4.47 -0.53
N VAL A 42 -5.27 5.76 -0.19
CA VAL A 42 -4.87 6.17 1.16
C VAL A 42 -5.88 5.62 2.17
N GLY A 43 -5.38 5.08 3.29
CA GLY A 43 -6.18 4.39 4.30
C GLY A 43 -6.33 2.88 4.09
N ASP A 44 -5.87 2.34 2.96
CA ASP A 44 -5.84 0.89 2.75
C ASP A 44 -4.84 0.21 3.68
N ARG A 45 -5.29 -0.88 4.30
CA ARG A 45 -4.39 -1.83 4.97
C ARG A 45 -3.84 -2.80 3.95
N VAL A 46 -2.52 -2.92 3.91
CA VAL A 46 -1.84 -3.68 2.87
C VAL A 46 -0.80 -4.62 3.43
N THR A 47 -0.59 -5.71 2.70
CA THR A 47 0.59 -6.55 2.85
C THR A 47 1.58 -6.14 1.76
N PHE A 48 2.84 -5.98 2.13
CA PHE A 48 3.89 -5.59 1.19
C PHE A 48 5.17 -6.39 1.41
N THR A 49 6.03 -6.41 0.39
CA THR A 49 7.35 -7.03 0.44
C THR A 49 8.41 -5.96 0.33
N VAL A 50 9.39 -5.97 1.23
CA VAL A 50 10.54 -5.06 1.20
C VAL A 50 11.57 -5.60 0.21
N THR A 51 11.99 -4.77 -0.74
CA THR A 51 12.99 -5.12 -1.77
C THR A 51 14.28 -4.31 -1.67
N GLY A 52 14.34 -3.35 -0.75
CA GLY A 52 15.51 -2.53 -0.47
C GLY A 52 15.29 -1.68 0.77
N PRO A 53 16.26 -0.80 1.12
CA PRO A 53 16.11 0.11 2.24
C PRO A 53 14.89 1.01 2.04
N TYR A 54 13.87 0.87 2.90
CA TYR A 54 12.61 1.63 2.83
C TYR A 54 11.88 1.55 1.48
N GLN A 55 12.07 0.47 0.71
CA GLN A 55 11.44 0.28 -0.59
C GLN A 55 10.76 -1.07 -0.70
N GLY A 56 9.63 -1.13 -1.42
CA GLY A 56 8.92 -2.39 -1.58
C GLY A 56 7.85 -2.43 -2.66
N TYR A 57 7.11 -3.53 -2.65
CA TYR A 57 5.94 -3.73 -3.49
C TYR A 57 4.75 -4.13 -2.63
N ILE A 58 3.61 -3.47 -2.87
CA ILE A 58 2.34 -3.92 -2.33
C ILE A 58 1.99 -5.24 -3.03
N THR A 59 1.67 -6.27 -2.25
CA THR A 59 1.27 -7.57 -2.78
C THR A 59 -0.24 -7.77 -2.66
N GLU A 60 -0.85 -7.28 -1.58
CA GLU A 60 -2.27 -7.48 -1.30
C GLU A 60 -2.85 -6.26 -0.58
N ILE A 61 -4.14 -6.00 -0.81
CA ILE A 61 -4.94 -5.00 -0.10
C ILE A 61 -6.01 -5.76 0.68
N SER A 62 -6.12 -5.48 1.98
CA SER A 62 -7.15 -6.07 2.83
C SER A 62 -8.54 -5.56 2.44
N GLU A 63 -9.59 -6.31 2.79
CA GLU A 63 -10.96 -5.90 2.54
C GLU A 63 -11.28 -4.53 3.16
N ARG A 64 -11.80 -3.61 2.35
CA ARG A 64 -12.20 -2.27 2.79
C ARG A 64 -13.55 -2.33 3.49
N LYS A 65 -13.63 -1.73 4.67
CA LYS A 65 -14.91 -1.55 5.37
C LYS A 65 -15.76 -0.43 4.75
N ASN A 66 -15.10 0.58 4.19
CA ASN A 66 -15.71 1.72 3.52
C ASN A 66 -14.68 2.38 2.59
N MET A 67 -15.14 3.31 1.77
CA MET A 67 -14.28 4.21 1.00
C MET A 67 -14.99 5.55 0.80
N LEU A 68 -14.23 6.63 0.73
CA LEU A 68 -14.73 7.94 0.37
C LEU A 68 -14.54 8.15 -1.14
N VAL A 69 -15.51 8.78 -1.78
CA VAL A 69 -15.44 9.13 -3.22
C VAL A 69 -14.63 10.41 -3.42
N ARG A 70 -14.68 11.31 -2.43
CA ARG A 70 -13.88 12.53 -2.36
C ARG A 70 -13.67 12.94 -0.90
N PRO A 71 -12.46 13.34 -0.51
CA PRO A 71 -11.18 12.93 -1.11
C PRO A 71 -11.01 11.40 -1.05
#